data_AF-A0A2T4TB70-F1
#
_entry.id   AF-A0A2T4TB70-F1
#
_cell.length_a   1.000
_cell.length_b   1.000
_cell.length_c   1.000
_cell.angle_alpha   90.00
_cell.angle_beta   90.00
_cell.angle_gamma   90.00
#
_symmetry.space_group_name_H-M   'P 1'
#
loop_
_entity.id
_entity.type
_entity.pdbx_description
1 polymer ?
#
loop_
_entity_poly.entity_id
_entity_poly.type
_entity_poly.pdbx_seq_one_letter_code
_entity_poly.pdbx_strand_id
1 'polypeptide(L)' 'MFCTNYILTPYKEKVEREILGKKVKLSGENGKYNLVTWTDRGYTYSISTPIQAMTMQEVEKLIAQVQ' A
#
# COMPACT_ATOMS: atom_id res chain seq x y z
N MET A 1 -21.58 23.53 -9.25
CA MET A 1 -20.44 22.61 -9.19
C MET A 1 -20.23 22.27 -7.72
N PHE A 2 -20.73 21.12 -7.26
CA PHE A 2 -20.60 20.72 -5.86
C PHE A 2 -19.29 19.95 -5.71
N CYS A 3 -18.22 20.63 -5.28
CA CYS A 3 -17.07 19.93 -4.73
C CYS A 3 -17.50 19.45 -3.34
N THR A 4 -17.91 18.19 -3.23
CA THR A 4 -18.15 17.58 -1.92
C THR A 4 -16.83 17.56 -1.16
N ASN A 5 -16.82 18.16 0.03
CA ASN A 5 -15.70 18.13 0.97
C ASN A 5 -15.53 16.69 1.48
N TYR A 6 -14.87 15.84 0.71
CA TYR A 6 -14.39 14.56 1.22
C TYR A 6 -13.23 14.87 2.17
N ILE A 7 -13.45 14.72 3.48
CA ILE A 7 -12.34 14.58 4.41
C ILE A 7 -11.68 13.25 4.06
N LEU A 8 -10.63 13.28 3.24
CA LEU A 8 -9.76 12.13 3.02
C LEU A 8 -9.02 11.90 4.33
N THR A 9 -9.51 10.97 5.15
CA THR A 9 -8.81 10.58 6.37
C THR A 9 -7.45 10.01 5.98
N PRO A 10 -6.32 10.66 6.33
CA PRO A 10 -5.02 10.15 5.96
C PRO A 10 -4.73 8.84 6.70
N TYR A 11 -4.00 7.94 6.06
CA TYR A 11 -3.48 6.75 6.73
C TYR A 11 -2.63 7.15 7.94
N LYS A 12 -2.91 6.54 9.10
CA LYS A 12 -2.19 6.80 10.36
C LYS A 12 -0.79 6.20 10.36
N GLU A 13 -0.62 5.08 9.68
CA GLU A 13 0.66 4.39 9.54
C GLU A 13 1.20 4.58 8.12
N LYS A 14 2.49 4.92 8.06
CA LYS A 14 3.30 4.97 6.82
C LYS A 14 4.66 4.38 7.15
N VAL A 15 4.98 3.24 6.58
CA VAL A 15 6.22 2.50 6.86
C VAL A 15 6.88 2.11 5.55
N GLU A 16 8.20 2.13 5.51
CA GLU A 16 8.99 1.65 4.39
C GLU A 16 9.74 0.40 4.82
N ARG A 17 9.70 -0.67 4.02
CA ARG A 17 10.35 -1.95 4.30
C ARG A 17 10.93 -2.56 3.04
N GLU A 18 11.95 -3.39 3.23
CA GLU A 18 12.45 -4.24 2.17
C GLU A 18 11.65 -5.55 2.16
N ILE A 19 11.05 -5.88 1.01
CA ILE A 19 10.27 -7.11 0.80
C ILE A 19 10.75 -7.70 -0.52
N LEU A 20 11.28 -8.93 -0.49
CA LEU A 20 11.78 -9.63 -1.68
C LEU A 20 12.78 -8.77 -2.51
N GLY A 21 13.67 -8.05 -1.82
CA GLY A 21 14.67 -7.14 -2.43
C GLY A 21 14.09 -5.83 -2.99
N LYS A 22 12.80 -5.57 -2.79
CA LYS A 22 12.12 -4.36 -3.24
C LYS A 22 11.92 -3.41 -2.08
N LYS A 23 12.12 -2.12 -2.32
CA LYS A 23 11.82 -1.05 -1.37
C LYS A 23 10.33 -0.69 -1.45
N VAL A 24 9.56 -1.15 -0.48
CA VAL A 24 8.10 -1.07 -0.47
C VAL A 24 7.62 -0.07 0.57
N LYS A 25 6.74 0.83 0.15
CA LYS A 25 6.03 1.77 1.02
C LYS A 25 4.65 1.22 1.33
N LEU A 26 4.35 1.12 2.62
CA LEU A 26 3.12 0.58 3.17
C LEU A 26 2.38 1.71 3.90
N SER A 27 1.08 1.86 3.64
CA SER A 27 0.23 2.82 4.33
C SER A 27 -1.08 2.18 4.78
N GLY A 28 -1.49 2.46 6.01
CA GLY A 28 -2.72 1.92 6.60
C GLY A 28 -2.88 2.29 8.07
N GLU A 29 -3.36 1.34 8.87
CA GLU A 29 -3.67 1.54 10.28
C GLU A 29 -3.65 0.20 11.04
N ASN A 30 -3.19 0.22 12.29
CA ASN A 30 -3.16 -0.93 13.21
C ASN A 30 -2.41 -2.15 12.66
N GLY A 31 -1.24 -1.91 12.04
CA GLY A 31 -0.40 -2.96 11.45
C GLY A 31 -0.98 -3.63 10.20
N LYS A 32 -2.05 -3.06 9.62
CA LYS A 32 -2.65 -3.49 8.35
C LYS A 32 -2.54 -2.39 7.31
N TYR A 33 -2.53 -2.77 6.04
CA TYR A 33 -2.16 -1.88 4.95
C TYR A 33 -3.24 -1.83 3.87
N ASN A 34 -3.70 -0.63 3.55
CA ASN A 34 -4.66 -0.39 2.47
C ASN A 34 -3.97 0.07 1.18
N LEU A 35 -2.78 0.66 1.29
CA LEU A 35 -2.01 1.13 0.16
C LEU A 35 -0.58 0.60 0.26
N VAL A 36 -0.14 -0.06 -0.79
CA VAL A 36 1.21 -0.57 -0.94
C VAL A 36 1.76 -0.07 -2.26
N THR A 37 2.94 0.56 -2.26
CA THR A 37 3.60 1.02 -3.48
C THR A 37 5.06 0.62 -3.50
N TRP A 38 5.57 0.27 -4.67
CA TRP A 38 6.99 0.00 -4.87
C TRP A 38 7.40 0.34 -6.29
N THR A 39 8.70 0.53 -6.49
CA THR A 39 9.29 0.70 -7.81
C THR A 39 10.24 -0.46 -8.05
N ASP A 40 10.11 -1.09 -9.21
CA ASP A 40 11.04 -2.12 -9.66
C ASP A 40 11.34 -1.93 -11.15
N ARG A 41 12.62 -1.99 -11.53
CA ARG A 41 13.11 -1.83 -12.92
C ARG A 41 12.52 -0.64 -13.69
N GLY A 42 12.30 0.49 -13.00
CA GLY A 42 11.75 1.71 -13.59
C GLY A 42 10.23 1.77 -13.69
N TYR A 43 9.52 0.72 -13.30
CA TYR A 43 8.06 0.69 -13.19
C TYR A 43 7.62 0.94 -11.76
N THR A 44 6.50 1.65 -11.59
CA THR A 44 5.88 1.85 -10.28
C THR A 44 4.59 1.06 -10.22
N TYR A 45 4.44 0.29 -9.15
CA TYR A 45 3.30 -0.58 -8.90
C TYR A 45 2.57 -0.11 -7.64
N SER A 46 1.27 -0.40 -7.60
CA SER A 46 0.46 -0.16 -6.41
C SER A 46 -0.59 -1.22 -6.21
N ILE A 47 -0.81 -1.61 -4.95
CA ILE A 47 -1.99 -2.36 -4.50
C ILE A 47 -2.81 -1.41 -3.62
N SER A 48 -4.10 -1.28 -3.93
CA SER A 48 -5.03 -0.43 -3.18
C SER A 48 -6.27 -1.25 -2.79
N THR A 49 -6.50 -1.38 -1.49
CA THR A 49 -7.65 -2.10 -0.91
C THR A 49 -8.40 -1.17 0.06
N PRO A 50 -9.19 -0.20 -0.45
CA PRO A 50 -9.77 0.86 0.39
C PRO A 50 -10.80 0.35 1.42
N ILE A 51 -11.40 -0.83 1.20
CA ILE A 51 -12.44 -1.40 2.07
C ILE A 51 -11.83 -2.36 3.11
N GLN A 52 -10.92 -3.25 2.69
CA GLN A 52 -10.34 -4.28 3.54
C GLN A 52 -8.81 -4.16 3.56
N ALA A 53 -8.25 -3.78 4.70
CA ALA A 53 -6.81 -3.67 4.87
C ALA A 53 -6.14 -5.04 4.88
N MET A 54 -5.00 -5.14 4.20
CA MET A 54 -4.19 -6.35 4.07
C MET A 54 -3.28 -6.55 5.29
N THR A 55 -3.09 -7.79 5.68
CA THR A 55 -2.01 -8.21 6.57
C THR A 55 -0.65 -8.16 5.85
N MET A 56 0.45 -8.14 6.60
CA MET A 56 1.79 -8.19 6.02
C MET A 56 1.99 -9.43 5.14
N GLN A 57 1.50 -10.60 5.57
CA GLN A 57 1.62 -11.84 4.82
C GLN A 57 0.91 -11.79 3.45
N GLU A 58 -0.27 -11.15 3.39
CA GLU A 58 -0.99 -10.95 2.14
C GLU A 58 -0.24 -9.99 1.20
N VAL A 59 0.36 -8.92 1.75
CA VAL A 59 1.19 -8.00 0.98
C VAL A 59 2.37 -8.72 0.33
N GLU A 60 3.12 -9.51 1.12
CA GLU A 60 4.26 -10.29 0.61
C GLU A 60 3.83 -11.26 -0.51
N LYS A 61 2.70 -11.96 -0.31
CA LYS A 61 2.14 -12.88 -1.31
C LYS A 61 1.74 -12.17 -2.60
N LEU A 62 1.19 -10.96 -2.53
CA LEU A 62 0.77 -10.20 -3.71
C LEU A 62 1.97 -9.62 -4.47
N ILE A 63 2.97 -9.09 -3.76
CA ILE A 63 4.20 -8.57 -4.38
C ILE A 63 4.95 -9.70 -5.10
N ALA A 64 4.95 -10.92 -4.57
CA ALA A 64 5.56 -12.07 -5.21
C ALA A 64 4.92 -12.47 -6.55
N GLN A 65 3.65 -12.08 -6.79
CA GLN A 65 2.92 -12.39 -8.02
C GLN A 65 3.19 -11.38 -9.15
N VAL A 66 3.82 -10.25 -8.85
CA VAL A 66 4.12 -9.20 -9.83
C VAL A 66 5.62 -9.29 -10.19
N GLN A 67 5.90 -9.60 -11.46
CA GLN A 67 7.26 -9.76 -12.01
C GLN A 67 7.74 -8.54 -12.79
#